data_AF-A0A067DZM1-F1
#
_entry.id   AF-A0A067DZM1-F1
#
_cell.length_a   1.000
_cell.length_b   1.000
_cell.length_c   1.000
_cell.angle_alpha   90.00
_cell.angle_beta   90.00
_cell.angle_gamma   90.00
#
_symmetry.space_group_name_H-M   'P 1'
#
loop_
_entity.id
_entity.type
_entity.pdbx_description
1 polymer ?
#
loop_
_entity_poly.entity_id
_entity_poly.type
_entity_poly.pdbx_seq_one_letter_code
_entity_poly.pdbx_strand_id
1 'polypeptide(L)' 'VALPKLETVCLSSINIERIWQNQVAAMSCGIQNLKRLILFNCWNLTCLFTSSIISSFVGLQCLEICECPVLKEIIVIDQ' A
#
# COMPACT_ATOMS: atom_id res chain seq x y z
N VAL A 1 9.87 -8.10 11.65
CA VAL A 1 11.01 -7.96 10.71
C VAL A 1 10.91 -6.58 10.08
N ALA A 2 11.92 -5.73 10.24
CA ALA A 2 11.94 -4.40 9.64
C ALA A 2 12.77 -4.43 8.35
N LEU A 3 12.31 -3.76 7.29
CA LEU A 3 12.98 -3.73 5.99
C LEU A 3 13.46 -2.29 5.69
N PRO A 4 14.51 -1.79 6.38
CA PRO A 4 14.88 -0.38 6.38
C PRO A 4 15.43 0.16 5.05
N LYS A 5 15.67 -0.70 4.07
CA LYS A 5 16.17 -0.31 2.73
C LYS A 5 15.17 -0.61 1.61
N LEU A 6 13.94 -0.99 1.96
CA LEU A 6 12.94 -1.37 0.98
C LEU A 6 12.36 -0.11 0.33
N GLU A 7 12.89 0.24 -0.84
CA GLU A 7 12.45 1.41 -1.59
C GLU A 7 11.37 1.09 -2.62
N THR A 8 11.29 -0.16 -3.09
CA THR A 8 10.31 -0.58 -4.10
C THR A 8 9.61 -1.84 -3.65
N VAL A 9 8.29 -1.83 -3.76
CA VAL A 9 7.42 -2.99 -3.53
C VAL A 9 6.59 -3.21 -4.77
N CYS A 10 6.65 -4.43 -5.29
CA CYS A 10 5.79 -4.90 -6.37
C CYS A 10 4.93 -6.04 -5.83
N LEU A 11 3.62 -5.87 -5.91
CA LEU A 11 2.62 -6.82 -5.42
C LEU A 11 1.78 -7.24 -6.62
N SER A 12 1.75 -8.54 -6.90
CA SER A 12 0.99 -9.10 -8.01
C SER A 12 0.00 -10.14 -7.53
N SER A 13 -1.19 -10.19 -8.15
CA SER A 13 -2.20 -11.21 -7.89
C SER A 13 -2.61 -11.32 -6.42
N ILE A 14 -2.56 -10.20 -5.69
CA ILE A 14 -2.93 -10.21 -4.27
C ILE A 14 -4.45 -10.28 -4.13
N ASN A 15 -4.88 -11.22 -3.29
CA ASN A 15 -6.28 -11.55 -3.09
C ASN A 15 -6.81 -11.10 -1.72
N ILE A 16 -6.47 -9.89 -1.30
CA ILE A 16 -6.93 -9.29 -0.04
C ILE A 16 -7.61 -7.95 -0.32
N GLU A 17 -8.56 -7.58 0.52
CA GLU A 17 -9.30 -6.32 0.38
C GLU A 17 -8.45 -5.08 0.70
N ARG A 18 -7.56 -5.20 1.69
CA ARG A 18 -6.70 -4.12 2.19
C ARG A 18 -5.29 -4.64 2.48
N ILE A 19 -4.30 -4.01 1.86
CA ILE A 19 -2.88 -4.35 2.05
C ILE A 19 -2.39 -3.84 3.41
N TRP A 20 -2.80 -2.63 3.77
CA TRP A 20 -2.35 -1.97 4.99
C TRP A 20 -3.52 -1.88 5.97
N GLN A 21 -3.47 -2.66 7.05
CA GLN A 21 -4.59 -2.79 7.99
C GLN A 21 -4.37 -2.05 9.33
N ASN A 22 -3.13 -1.69 9.68
CA ASN A 22 -2.81 -0.95 10.89
C ASN A 22 -1.55 -0.08 10.69
N GLN A 23 -1.58 1.17 11.19
CA GLN A 23 -0.46 2.11 11.18
C GLN A 23 0.80 1.56 11.88
N VAL A 24 0.63 0.85 13.01
CA VAL A 24 1.76 0.26 13.76
C VAL A 24 2.48 -0.82 12.95
N ALA A 25 1.71 -1.64 12.22
CA ALA A 25 2.27 -2.63 11.31
C ALA A 25 3.00 -1.94 10.14
N ALA A 26 2.40 -0.89 9.56
CA ALA A 26 3.04 -0.13 8.49
C ALA A 26 4.38 0.48 8.93
N MET A 27 4.43 1.15 10.08
CA MET A 27 5.67 1.75 10.61
C MET A 27 6.74 0.70 10.90
N SER A 28 6.37 -0.43 11.51
CA SER A 28 7.32 -1.49 11.87
C SER A 28 7.90 -2.25 10.68
N CYS A 29 7.24 -2.22 9.52
CA CYS A 29 7.72 -2.84 8.29
C CYS A 29 8.77 -2.01 7.52
N GLY A 30 9.05 -0.76 7.92
CA GLY A 30 10.02 0.10 7.23
C GLY A 30 9.46 0.81 5.99
N ILE A 31 8.14 0.90 5.88
CA ILE A 31 7.40 1.55 4.78
C ILE A 31 7.75 3.03 4.58
N GLN A 32 8.31 3.69 5.60
CA GLN A 32 8.75 5.09 5.49
C GLN A 32 9.81 5.30 4.41
N ASN A 33 10.59 4.25 4.08
CA ASN A 33 11.62 4.30 3.04
C ASN A 33 11.08 3.91 1.65
N LEU A 34 9.81 3.48 1.57
CA LEU A 34 9.20 3.05 0.32
C LEU A 34 9.00 4.24 -0.61
N LYS A 35 9.61 4.19 -1.79
CA LYS A 35 9.51 5.21 -2.83
C LYS A 35 8.58 4.80 -3.97
N ARG A 36 8.47 3.50 -4.25
CA ARG A 36 7.65 2.99 -5.36
C ARG A 36 6.79 1.80 -4.92
N LEU A 37 5.50 1.88 -5.20
CA LEU A 37 4.53 0.80 -5.01
C LEU A 37 3.90 0.45 -6.36
N ILE A 38 4.04 -0.80 -6.78
CA ILE A 38 3.46 -1.33 -8.02
C ILE A 38 2.46 -2.41 -7.64
N LEU A 39 1.25 -2.30 -8.17
CA LEU A 39 0.16 -3.26 -8.01
C LEU A 39 -0.23 -3.79 -9.37
N PHE A 40 -0.21 -5.11 -9.52
CA PHE A 40 -0.54 -5.77 -10.78
C PHE A 40 -1.56 -6.90 -10.54
N ASN A 41 -2.63 -6.95 -11.33
CA ASN A 41 -3.56 -8.07 -11.33
C ASN A 41 -4.23 -8.31 -9.95
N CYS A 42 -4.59 -7.28 -9.17
CA CYS A 42 -5.21 -7.45 -7.84
C CYS A 42 -6.75 -7.40 -7.93
N TRP A 43 -7.39 -8.56 -7.89
CA TRP A 43 -8.83 -8.72 -8.17
C TRP A 43 -9.76 -8.51 -6.99
N ASN A 44 -9.24 -8.52 -5.76
CA ASN A 44 -10.03 -8.30 -4.55
C ASN A 44 -9.63 -7.03 -3.80
N LEU A 45 -8.65 -6.27 -4.29
CA LEU A 45 -8.15 -5.07 -3.63
C LEU A 45 -9.12 -3.90 -3.81
N THR A 46 -9.87 -3.55 -2.76
CA THR A 46 -10.91 -2.50 -2.83
C THR A 46 -10.39 -1.13 -2.45
N CYS A 47 -9.42 -1.06 -1.54
CA CYS A 47 -8.69 0.17 -1.23
C CYS A 47 -7.23 -0.08 -0.84
N LEU A 48 -6.35 0.90 -1.14
CA LEU A 48 -4.94 0.81 -0.79
C LEU A 48 -4.68 1.29 0.63
N PHE A 49 -5.00 2.55 0.91
CA PHE A 49 -4.63 3.24 2.14
C PHE A 49 -5.85 3.75 2.90
N THR A 50 -5.70 3.92 4.21
CA THR A 50 -6.55 4.83 4.98
C THR A 50 -5.81 6.12 5.33
N SER A 51 -6.53 7.19 5.69
CA SER A 51 -5.93 8.48 6.04
C SER A 51 -4.88 8.41 7.15
N SER A 52 -5.08 7.53 8.14
CA SER A 52 -4.17 7.30 9.25
C SER A 52 -2.90 6.59 8.78
N ILE A 53 -3.03 5.68 7.82
CA ILE A 53 -1.91 4.86 7.34
C ILE A 53 -1.08 5.60 6.29
N ILE A 54 -1.72 6.32 5.35
CA ILE A 54 -1.00 7.02 4.26
C ILE A 54 0.00 8.04 4.81
N SER A 55 -0.27 8.61 5.99
CA SER A 55 0.67 9.49 6.71
C SER A 55 2.03 8.83 6.99
N SER A 56 2.11 7.50 7.03
CA SER A 56 3.34 6.75 7.25
C SER A 56 4.12 6.47 5.96
N PHE A 57 3.51 6.65 4.79
CA PHE A 57 4.11 6.47 3.46
C PHE A 57 4.74 7.78 2.96
N VAL A 58 5.47 8.48 3.83
CA VAL A 58 6.04 9.82 3.54
C VAL A 58 7.05 9.83 2.39
N GLY A 59 7.69 8.69 2.11
CA GLY A 59 8.67 8.54 1.05
C GLY A 59 8.09 8.16 -0.31
N LEU A 60 6.78 7.87 -0.40
CA LEU A 60 6.18 7.30 -1.61
C LEU A 60 6.10 8.34 -2.72
N GLN A 61 6.80 8.08 -3.82
CA GLN A 61 6.92 8.98 -4.98
C GLN A 61 6.18 8.44 -6.20
N CYS A 62 6.02 7.12 -6.29
CA CYS A 62 5.44 6.46 -7.45
C CYS A 62 4.45 5.37 -7.02
N LEU A 63 3.24 5.47 -7.55
CA LEU A 63 2.19 4.46 -7.42
C LEU A 63 1.76 4.03 -8.82
N GLU A 64 1.96 2.76 -9.13
CA GLU A 64 1.52 2.15 -10.38
C GLU A 64 0.47 1.08 -10.07
N ILE A 65 -0.66 1.13 -10.79
CA ILE A 65 -1.75 0.19 -10.62
C ILE A 65 -2.17 -0.29 -12.01
N CYS A 66 -2.08 -1.60 -12.22
CA CYS A 66 -2.38 -2.25 -13.49
C CYS A 66 -3.27 -3.46 -13.21
N GLU A 67 -4.36 -3.62 -13.96
CA GLU A 67 -5.26 -4.79 -13.85
C GLU A 67 -5.83 -5.03 -12.44
N CYS A 68 -6.22 -3.96 -11.74
CA CYS A 68 -6.88 -4.05 -10.42
C CYS A 68 -8.35 -3.58 -10.53
N PRO A 69 -9.26 -4.37 -11.13
CA PRO A 69 -10.57 -3.89 -11.60
C PRO A 69 -11.54 -3.49 -10.49
N VAL A 70 -11.37 -4.03 -9.27
CA VAL A 70 -12.27 -3.73 -8.14
C VAL A 70 -11.76 -2.62 -7.23
N LEU A 71 -10.58 -2.06 -7.53
CA LEU A 71 -10.00 -0.98 -6.75
C LEU A 71 -10.82 0.30 -6.95
N LYS A 72 -11.53 0.72 -5.90
CA LYS A 72 -12.41 1.89 -5.95
C LYS A 72 -11.72 3.15 -5.45
N GLU A 73 -10.98 3.03 -4.35
CA GLU A 73 -10.40 4.18 -3.66
C GLU A 73 -8.93 3.93 -3.34
N ILE A 74 -8.07 4.89 -3.67
CA ILE A 74 -6.66 4.82 -3.28
C ILE A 74 -6.52 5.13 -1.79
N ILE A 75 -7.25 6.14 -1.30
CA ILE A 75 -7.25 6.57 0.10
C ILE A 75 -8.70 6.64 0.58
N VAL A 76 -9.00 5.92 1.65
CA VAL A 76 -10.27 6.03 2.40
C VAL A 76 -10.03 6.88 3.65
N ILE A 77 -10.95 7.79 3.98
CA ILE A 77 -10.87 8.59 5.21
C ILE A 77 -11.35 7.73 6.39
N ASP A 78 -10.55 7.61 7.45
CA ASP A 78 -10.97 6.94 8.68
C ASP A 78 -12.13 7.73 9.32
N GLN A 79 -13.16 7.02 9.82
CA GLN A 79 -14.27 7.61 10.58
C GLN A 79 -13.94 7.76 12.06
#